data_AF-A0A957P0F7-F1
#
_entry.id   AF-A0A957P0F7-F1
#
_cell.length_a   1.000
_cell.length_b   1.000
_cell.length_c   1.000
_cell.angle_alpha   90.00
_cell.angle_beta   90.00
_cell.angle_gamma   90.00
#
_symmetry.space_group_name_H-M   'P 1'
#
loop_
_entity.id
_entity.type
_entity.pdbx_description
1 polymer ?
#
loop_
_entity_poly.entity_id
_entity_poly.type
_entity_poly.pdbx_seq_one_letter_code
_entity_poly.pdbx_strand_id
1 'polypeptide(L)' 'MIFPRTSPEAEGIVSAGVLAFLEAADETIHDLHSFMLLRHGRVVAEGWWSPYAPDYPHTLYSLSKSFV' A
#
# COMPACT_ATOMS: atom_id res chain seq x y z
N MET A 1 -13.75 -1.53 -5.82
CA MET A 1 -13.16 -2.72 -6.48
C MET A 1 -12.60 -3.59 -5.37
N ILE A 2 -12.96 -4.88 -5.32
CA ILE A 2 -12.47 -5.79 -4.28
C ILE A 2 -11.34 -6.61 -4.89
N PHE A 3 -10.13 -6.50 -4.32
CA PHE A 3 -8.99 -7.32 -4.71
C PHE A 3 -8.82 -8.48 -3.72
N PRO A 4 -8.55 -9.71 -4.18
CA PRO A 4 -8.23 -10.82 -3.29
C PRO A 4 -6.89 -10.57 -2.61
N ARG A 5 -6.75 -11.07 -1.38
CA ARG A 5 -5.51 -11.01 -0.60
C ARG A 5 -4.76 -12.31 -0.70
N THR A 6 -3.44 -12.23 -0.77
CA THR A 6 -2.52 -13.36 -0.89
C THR A 6 -1.22 -13.02 -0.17
N SER A 7 -0.38 -14.01 0.11
CA SER A 7 0.94 -13.73 0.69
C SER A 7 1.90 -13.16 -0.38
N PRO A 8 2.89 -12.36 0.00
CA PRO A 8 3.96 -11.96 -0.90
C PRO A 8 4.62 -13.16 -1.59
N GLU A 9 4.90 -14.25 -0.85
CA GLU A 9 5.59 -15.43 -1.37
C GLU A 9 4.78 -16.15 -2.44
N ALA A 10 3.46 -16.24 -2.27
CA ALA A 10 2.57 -16.86 -3.25
C ALA A 10 2.58 -16.11 -4.58
N GLU A 11 2.87 -14.81 -4.54
CA GLU A 11 3.04 -13.98 -5.73
C GLU A 11 4.52 -13.81 -6.11
N GLY A 12 5.45 -14.56 -5.53
CA GLY A 12 6.88 -14.49 -5.86
C GLY A 12 7.58 -13.20 -5.39
N ILE A 13 7.09 -12.60 -4.31
CA ILE A 13 7.71 -11.47 -3.61
C ILE A 13 8.26 -11.98 -2.28
N VAL A 14 9.50 -11.63 -1.95
CA VAL A 14 10.09 -11.95 -0.65
C VAL A 14 9.55 -11.00 0.40
N SER A 15 8.83 -11.47 1.42
CA SER A 15 8.24 -10.61 2.46
C SER A 15 9.26 -9.72 3.17
N ALA A 16 10.48 -10.20 3.37
CA ALA A 16 11.55 -9.40 3.99
C ALA A 16 11.87 -8.12 3.20
N GLY A 17 11.75 -8.13 1.87
CA GLY A 17 11.93 -6.93 1.06
C GLY A 17 10.80 -5.92 1.22
N VAL A 18 9.56 -6.42 1.40
CA VAL A 18 8.41 -5.56 1.70
C VAL A 18 8.57 -4.92 3.08
N LEU A 19 8.97 -5.69 4.08
CA LEU A 19 9.20 -5.18 5.44
C LEU A 19 10.32 -4.13 5.46
N ALA A 20 11.47 -4.42 4.85
CA ALA A 20 12.58 -3.46 4.77
C ALA A 20 12.18 -2.15 4.06
N PHE A 21 11.34 -2.23 3.03
CA PHE A 21 10.78 -1.05 2.39
C PHE A 21 9.87 -0.26 3.34
N LEU A 22 8.98 -0.93 4.06
CA LEU A 22 8.05 -0.29 5.00
C LEU A 22 8.80 0.37 6.16
N GLU A 23 9.83 -0.29 6.71
CA GLU A 23 10.70 0.26 7.76
C GLU A 23 11.41 1.53 7.26
N ALA A 24 12.04 1.47 6.08
CA ALA A 24 12.70 2.64 5.50
C ALA A 24 11.71 3.78 5.20
N ALA A 25 10.49 3.46 4.75
CA ALA A 25 9.45 4.44 4.49
C ALA A 25 8.97 5.12 5.78
N ASP A 26 8.79 4.35 6.86
CA ASP A 26 8.41 4.87 8.19
C ASP A 26 9.47 5.84 8.75
N GLU A 27 10.75 5.56 8.51
CA GLU A 27 11.85 6.42 8.95
C GLU A 27 12.05 7.70 8.10
N THR A 28 11.72 7.65 6.81
CA THR A 28 12.13 8.70 5.85
C THR A 28 10.98 9.54 5.30
N ILE A 29 9.74 9.06 5.36
CA ILE A 29 8.58 9.76 4.82
C ILE A 29 7.76 10.33 5.98
N HIS A 30 7.84 11.65 6.14
CA HIS A 30 6.94 12.36 7.03
C HIS A 30 5.51 12.31 6.47
N ASP A 31 4.54 11.97 7.33
CA ASP A 31 3.11 11.87 7.01
C ASP A 31 2.76 10.84 5.94
N LEU A 32 3.32 9.62 6.04
CA LEU A 32 2.83 8.50 5.23
C LEU A 32 1.45 8.04 5.72
N HIS A 33 0.43 8.12 4.87
CA HIS A 33 -0.94 7.80 5.27
C HIS A 33 -1.28 6.31 5.13
N SER A 34 -0.95 5.74 3.97
CA SER A 34 -1.28 4.35 3.64
C SER A 34 -0.35 3.79 2.57
N PHE A 35 -0.28 2.47 2.52
CA PHE A 35 0.48 1.70 1.54
C PHE A 35 -0.35 0.51 1.07
N MET A 36 -0.29 0.23 -0.23
CA MET A 36 -0.91 -0.95 -0.82
C MET A 36 -0.06 -1.44 -1.99
N LEU A 37 0.35 -2.70 -1.95
CA LEU A 37 1.10 -3.35 -3.01
C LEU A 37 0.25 -4.44 -3.65
N LEU A 38 0.09 -4.34 -4.97
CA LEU A 38 -0.63 -5.32 -5.77
C LEU A 38 0.30 -6.03 -6.75
N ARG A 39 0.15 -7.35 -6.88
CA ARG A 39 0.77 -8.16 -7.93
C ARG A 39 -0.24 -9.14 -8.51
N HIS A 40 -0.28 -9.26 -9.83
CA HIS A 40 -1.25 -10.07 -10.58
C HIS A 40 -2.73 -9.84 -10.17
N GLY A 41 -3.08 -8.59 -9.82
CA GLY A 41 -4.43 -8.22 -9.39
C GLY A 41 -4.78 -8.66 -7.96
N ARG A 42 -3.79 -9.00 -7.13
CA ARG A 42 -3.97 -9.41 -5.73
C ARG A 42 -3.19 -8.51 -4.80
N VAL A 43 -3.75 -8.23 -3.63
CA VAL A 43 -3.07 -7.49 -2.57
C VAL A 43 -2.10 -8.43 -1.89
N VAL A 44 -0.82 -8.06 -1.89
CA VAL A 44 0.26 -8.83 -1.23
C VAL A 44 0.68 -8.19 0.09
N ALA A 45 0.49 -6.88 0.23
CA ALA A 45 0.74 -6.13 1.46
C ALA A 45 -0.10 -4.85 1.44
N GLU A 46 -0.69 -4.50 2.59
CA GLU A 46 -1.41 -3.25 2.79
C GLU A 46 -1.26 -2.78 4.25
N GLY A 47 -1.29 -1.47 4.48
CA GLY A 47 -1.14 -0.88 5.81
C GLY A 47 -1.59 0.57 5.84
N TRP A 48 -2.04 1.00 7.03
CA TRP A 48 -2.47 2.36 7.32
C TRP A 48 -1.82 2.80 8.63
N TRP A 49 -1.17 3.96 8.61
CA TRP A 49 -0.54 4.54 9.78
C TRP A 49 -1.54 5.35 10.59
N SER A 50 -1.47 5.29 11.92
CA SER A 50 -2.33 6.12 12.76
C SER A 50 -2.10 7.62 12.49
N PRO A 51 -3.16 8.44 12.39
CA PRO A 51 -4.57 8.14 12.67
C PRO A 51 -5.40 7.72 11.44
N TYR A 52 -4.78 7.38 10.32
CA TYR A 52 -5.46 7.05 9.06
C TYR A 52 -6.05 5.63 9.06
N ALA A 53 -7.07 5.43 8.22
CA ALA A 53 -7.82 4.18 8.09
C ALA A 53 -8.24 3.95 6.63
N PRO A 54 -8.49 2.69 6.21
CA PRO A 54 -8.87 2.33 4.83
C PRO A 54 -10.12 3.03 4.29
N ASP A 55 -11.03 3.41 5.15
CA ASP A 55 -12.31 4.04 4.83
C ASP A 55 -12.23 5.57 4.80
N TYR A 56 -11.09 6.16 5.14
CA TYR A 56 -10.93 7.61 5.15
C TYR A 56 -10.68 8.13 3.73
N PRO A 57 -11.45 9.15 3.27
CA PRO A 57 -11.24 9.72 1.96
C PRO A 57 -9.95 10.55 1.91
N HIS A 58 -9.24 10.47 0.79
CA HIS A 58 -8.06 11.29 0.50
C HIS A 58 -8.31 12.21 -0.69
N THR A 59 -7.88 13.47 -0.58
CA THR A 59 -7.88 14.40 -1.71
C THR A 59 -6.84 13.94 -2.74
N LEU A 60 -7.29 13.57 -3.94
CA LEU A 60 -6.43 12.98 -4.97
C LEU A 60 -5.64 14.02 -5.79
N TYR A 61 -5.99 15.30 -5.71
CA TYR A 61 -5.35 16.38 -6.49
C TYR A 61 -5.16 15.97 -7.97
N SER A 62 -3.94 16.09 -8.51
CA SER A 62 -3.65 15.74 -9.91
C SER A 62 -3.78 14.25 -10.21
N LEU A 63 -3.74 13.34 -9.22
CA LEU A 63 -3.98 11.92 -9.45
C LEU A 63 -5.41 11.67 -9.98
N SER A 64 -6.36 12.56 -9.71
CA SER A 64 -7.71 12.48 -10.27
C SER A 64 -7.73 12.39 -11.81
N LYS A 65 -6.71 12.96 -12.48
CA LYS A 65 -6.57 12.94 -13.95
C LYS A 65 -6.22 11.57 -14.52
N SER A 66 -5.84 10.60 -13.69
CA SER A 66 -5.55 9.23 -14.12
C SER A 66 -6.80 8.35 -14.21
N PHE A 67 -7.95 8.83 -13.73
CA PHE A 67 -9.22 8.07 -13.73
C PHE A 67 -10.26 8.61 -14.73
N VAL A 68 -9.91 9.66 -15.47
CA VAL A 68 -10.72 10.24 -16.55
C VAL A 68 -10.20 9.79 -17.91
#